data_AF-A0A2N5KBZ7-F1
#
_entry.id   AF-A0A2N5KBZ7-F1
#
_cell.length_a   1.000
_cell.length_b   1.000
_cell.length_c   1.000
_cell.angle_alpha   90.00
_cell.angle_beta   90.00
_cell.angle_gamma   90.00
#
_symmetry.space_group_name_H-M   'P 1'
#
loop_
_entity.id
_entity.type
_entity.pdbx_description
1 polymer ?
#
loop_
_entity_poly.entity_id
_entity_poly.type
_entity_poly.pdbx_seq_one_letter_code
_entity_poly.pdbx_strand_id
1 'polypeptide(L)'
;AGSMRLRGASTTAILAALNEENNIKCRPPLPWRQIAAIAKSVGRYAPGSLPRTDTGNAERLVGRHGHDLKYVYGIGWFVWSGTHWRRDRTGEVERRAKETVRSIHEEAARVADDEERRQLAKWAIASESVSRIRAMVSLAMSEPGVPLEKADELDRDPWLLNVENGTLDLRTGELREHRREDLITKLAPVEYDPDADAPTWEAFLKTVVPDGDTRRFLQRAVGYSLTGVVGEKVLPCLLGRGDTGKTTFVEAVMDLLGDDYAAPAAPDLLLAKRGSNHPTELADLLGKRFVPTVEVEEGRRLAESLVKQLTGGDR
;
A
#
# COMPACT_ATOMS: atom_id res chain seq x y z
N ALA A 1 2.27 -11.98 19.20
CA ALA A 1 3.75 -11.96 19.28
C ALA A 1 4.30 -10.92 20.27
N GLY A 2 4.15 -9.62 20.00
CA GLY A 2 4.73 -8.55 20.84
C GLY A 2 4.30 -8.59 22.32
N SER A 3 3.02 -8.83 22.59
CA SER A 3 2.52 -9.00 23.97
C SER A 3 3.16 -10.18 24.70
N MET A 4 3.42 -11.30 24.01
CA MET A 4 4.11 -12.45 24.60
C MET A 4 5.56 -12.11 24.95
N ARG A 5 6.26 -11.37 24.07
CA ARG A 5 7.63 -10.93 24.33
C ARG A 5 7.74 -10.01 25.53
N LEU A 6 6.81 -9.05 25.65
CA LEU A 6 6.72 -8.14 26.79
C LEU A 6 6.49 -8.90 28.11
N ARG A 7 5.79 -10.04 28.08
CA ARG A 7 5.61 -10.94 29.24
C ARG A 7 6.79 -11.87 29.51
N GLY A 8 7.93 -11.66 28.84
CA GLY A 8 9.13 -12.48 29.07
C GLY A 8 9.26 -13.70 28.16
N ALA A 9 8.34 -13.93 27.21
CA ALA A 9 8.43 -15.12 26.37
C ALA A 9 9.70 -15.09 25.50
N SER A 10 10.38 -16.23 25.44
CA SER A 10 11.53 -16.41 24.56
C SER A 10 11.09 -16.30 23.09
N THR A 11 12.00 -15.89 22.22
CA THR A 11 11.78 -15.85 20.77
C THR A 11 11.27 -17.20 20.24
N THR A 12 11.79 -18.29 20.79
CA THR A 12 11.37 -19.67 20.47
C THR A 12 9.93 -19.95 20.92
N ALA A 13 9.54 -19.51 22.12
CA ALA A 13 8.17 -19.67 22.60
C ALA A 13 7.16 -18.85 21.78
N ILE A 14 7.56 -17.65 21.35
CA ILE A 14 6.76 -16.80 20.45
C ILE A 14 6.60 -17.44 19.08
N LEU A 15 7.68 -17.99 18.53
CA LEU A 15 7.66 -18.70 17.24
C LEU A 15 6.70 -19.90 17.29
N ALA A 16 6.77 -20.71 18.34
CA ALA A 16 5.89 -21.86 18.52
C ALA A 16 4.41 -21.45 18.58
N ALA A 17 4.08 -20.44 19.39
CA ALA A 17 2.71 -19.96 19.50
C ALA A 17 2.19 -19.31 18.21
N LEU A 18 3.04 -18.58 17.49
CA LEU A 18 2.65 -18.00 16.19
C LEU A 18 2.40 -19.07 15.14
N ASN A 19 3.19 -20.15 15.14
CA ASN A 19 3.02 -21.26 14.21
C ASN A 19 1.71 -22.02 14.46
N GLU A 20 1.41 -22.31 15.73
CA GLU A 20 0.15 -22.93 16.12
C GLU A 20 -1.04 -22.09 15.65
N GLU A 21 -0.99 -20.79 15.95
CA GLU A 21 -2.11 -19.91 15.66
C GLU A 21 -2.30 -19.62 14.17
N ASN A 22 -1.20 -19.64 13.41
CA ASN A 22 -1.23 -19.60 11.95
C ASN A 22 -1.94 -20.83 11.35
N ASN A 23 -1.71 -22.02 11.89
CA ASN A 23 -2.38 -23.25 11.42
C ASN A 23 -3.88 -23.26 11.73
N ILE A 24 -4.28 -22.61 12.82
CA ILE A 24 -5.68 -22.51 13.25
C ILE A 24 -6.43 -21.42 12.47
N LYS A 25 -5.81 -20.25 12.28
CA LYS A 25 -6.51 -19.03 11.85
C LYS A 25 -6.22 -18.59 10.41
N CYS A 26 -5.11 -18.98 9.81
CA CYS A 26 -4.74 -18.57 8.45
C CYS A 26 -5.10 -19.65 7.42
N ARG A 27 -5.69 -19.24 6.29
CA ARG A 27 -6.14 -20.13 5.21
C ARG A 27 -5.77 -19.48 3.86
N PRO A 28 -4.67 -19.91 3.20
CA PRO A 28 -3.72 -20.95 3.64
C PRO A 28 -2.84 -20.50 4.82
N PRO A 29 -2.22 -21.44 5.57
CA PRO A 29 -1.25 -21.06 6.61
C PRO A 29 -0.07 -20.28 6.01
N LEU A 30 0.38 -19.22 6.69
CA LEU A 30 1.57 -18.47 6.31
C LEU A 30 2.82 -19.38 6.27
N PRO A 31 3.76 -19.18 5.34
CA PRO A 31 4.99 -19.96 5.27
C PRO A 31 5.84 -19.80 6.54
N TRP A 32 6.48 -20.89 7.00
CA TRP A 32 7.36 -20.89 8.18
C TRP A 32 8.37 -19.73 8.20
N ARG A 33 8.94 -19.37 7.04
CA ARG A 33 9.91 -18.26 6.92
C ARG A 33 9.32 -16.92 7.37
N GLN A 34 8.05 -16.66 7.11
CA GLN A 34 7.38 -15.43 7.55
C GLN A 34 7.10 -15.46 9.05
N ILE A 35 6.62 -16.59 9.58
CA ILE A 35 6.40 -16.78 11.03
C ILE A 35 7.71 -16.60 11.80
N ALA A 36 8.80 -17.19 11.30
CA ALA A 36 10.14 -17.04 11.83
C ALA A 36 10.65 -15.60 11.74
N ALA A 37 10.34 -14.87 10.67
CA ALA A 37 10.68 -13.46 10.55
C ALA A 37 9.93 -12.60 11.57
N ILE A 38 8.64 -12.85 11.80
CA ILE A 38 7.82 -12.17 12.83
C ILE A 38 8.40 -12.46 14.22
N ALA A 39 8.64 -13.73 14.54
CA ALA A 39 9.21 -14.11 15.84
C ALA A 39 10.59 -13.50 16.05
N LYS A 40 11.47 -13.55 15.03
CA LYS A 40 12.81 -12.97 15.08
C LYS A 40 12.77 -11.46 15.28
N SER A 41 11.89 -10.76 14.57
CA SER A 41 11.69 -9.31 14.68
C SER A 41 11.27 -8.92 16.10
N VAL A 42 10.23 -9.59 16.63
CA VAL A 42 9.76 -9.37 18.00
C VAL A 42 10.82 -9.77 19.03
N GLY A 43 11.60 -10.82 18.75
CA GLY A 43 12.68 -11.30 19.60
C GLY A 43 13.91 -10.41 19.66
N ARG A 44 14.06 -9.40 18.78
CA ARG A 44 15.20 -8.46 18.79
C ARG A 44 15.29 -7.66 20.08
N TYR A 45 14.15 -7.39 20.71
CA TYR A 45 14.08 -6.63 21.95
C TYR A 45 14.15 -7.60 23.14
N ALA A 46 15.04 -7.33 24.10
CA ALA A 46 15.17 -8.17 25.30
C ALA A 46 13.89 -8.10 26.15
N PRO A 47 13.49 -9.21 26.80
CA PRO A 47 12.43 -9.16 27.80
C PRO A 47 12.98 -8.47 29.05
N GLY A 48 12.56 -7.23 29.26
CA GLY A 48 12.96 -6.35 30.36
C GLY A 48 12.34 -4.96 30.16
N SER A 49 12.20 -4.16 31.23
CA SER A 49 11.55 -2.86 31.13
C SER A 49 12.33 -1.97 30.16
N LEU A 50 11.77 -1.73 28.97
CA LEU A 50 12.33 -0.72 28.06
C LEU A 50 12.51 0.59 28.84
N PRO A 51 13.63 1.31 28.64
CA PRO A 51 13.95 2.48 29.44
C PRO A 51 12.79 3.47 29.53
N ARG A 52 12.60 4.08 30.69
CA ARG A 52 11.58 5.13 30.92
C ARG A 52 12.04 6.46 30.29
N THR A 53 12.17 6.44 28.97
CA THR A 53 12.67 7.54 28.12
C THR A 53 11.83 7.62 26.85
N ASP A 54 11.93 8.72 26.11
CA ASP A 54 11.19 8.87 24.86
C ASP A 54 11.69 7.88 23.79
N THR A 55 12.99 7.53 23.78
CA THR A 55 13.56 6.44 22.97
C THR A 55 12.96 5.10 23.36
N GLY A 56 12.88 4.79 24.65
CA GLY A 56 12.25 3.55 25.11
C GLY A 56 10.75 3.48 24.75
N ASN A 57 10.05 4.62 24.71
CA ASN A 57 8.68 4.69 24.20
C ASN A 57 8.61 4.45 22.68
N ALA A 58 9.58 4.93 21.90
CA ALA A 58 9.68 4.62 20.47
C ALA A 58 9.92 3.12 20.23
N GLU A 59 10.84 2.52 20.99
CA GLU A 59 11.08 1.07 20.97
C GLU A 59 9.82 0.29 21.37
N ARG A 60 9.04 0.77 22.35
CA ARG A 60 7.72 0.18 22.71
C ARG A 60 6.74 0.26 21.54
N LEU A 61 6.65 1.41 20.86
CA LEU A 61 5.77 1.61 19.72
C LEU A 61 6.14 0.65 18.58
N VAL A 62 7.42 0.55 18.25
CA VAL A 62 7.91 -0.34 17.18
C VAL A 62 7.80 -1.81 17.57
N GLY A 63 8.08 -2.16 18.82
CA GLY A 63 7.88 -3.53 19.32
C GLY A 63 6.42 -4.00 19.25
N ARG A 64 5.46 -3.08 19.38
CA ARG A 64 4.02 -3.40 19.30
C ARG A 64 3.45 -3.31 17.88
N HIS A 65 3.83 -2.28 17.14
CA HIS A 65 3.18 -1.90 15.89
C HIS A 65 4.12 -1.81 14.69
N GLY A 66 5.44 -1.91 14.88
CA GLY A 66 6.45 -1.65 13.84
C GLY A 66 6.35 -2.52 12.59
N HIS A 67 5.78 -3.72 12.71
CA HIS A 67 5.47 -4.58 11.56
C HIS A 67 4.46 -3.95 10.60
N ASP A 68 3.59 -3.09 11.10
CA ASP A 68 2.52 -2.42 10.37
C ASP A 68 2.83 -0.93 10.14
N LEU A 69 4.07 -0.50 10.39
CA LEU A 69 4.52 0.87 10.20
C LEU A 69 5.70 0.91 9.23
N LYS A 70 5.65 1.84 8.29
CA LYS A 70 6.77 2.20 7.42
C LYS A 70 6.89 3.72 7.36
N TYR A 71 8.11 4.22 7.25
CA TYR A 71 8.39 5.63 7.08
C TYR A 71 9.26 5.85 5.86
N VAL A 72 8.89 6.82 5.03
CA VAL A 72 9.70 7.25 3.89
C VAL A 72 10.07 8.71 4.07
N TYR A 73 11.35 9.02 4.20
CA TYR A 73 11.82 10.39 4.34
C TYR A 73 11.38 11.24 3.13
N GLY A 74 10.81 12.41 3.40
CA GLY A 74 10.25 13.30 2.38
C GLY A 74 8.80 12.98 1.96
N ILE A 75 8.26 11.79 2.30
CA ILE A 75 6.87 11.42 1.99
C ILE A 75 6.04 11.27 3.27
N GLY A 76 6.55 10.59 4.28
CA GLY A 76 5.92 10.41 5.59
C GLY A 76 5.58 8.96 5.92
N TRP A 77 4.59 8.80 6.81
CA TRP A 77 4.19 7.51 7.36
C TRP A 77 3.26 6.72 6.43
N PHE A 78 3.46 5.41 6.42
CA PHE A 78 2.57 4.42 5.85
C PHE A 78 2.20 3.39 6.91
N VAL A 79 0.93 3.00 6.91
CA VAL A 79 0.36 2.04 7.85
C VAL A 79 -0.29 0.90 7.08
N TRP A 80 -0.01 -0.33 7.50
CA TRP A 80 -0.65 -1.51 6.93
C TRP A 80 -2.15 -1.51 7.21
N SER A 81 -2.97 -1.58 6.16
CA SER A 81 -4.45 -1.57 6.24
C SER A 81 -5.07 -2.94 6.52
N GLY A 82 -4.29 -4.01 6.37
CA GLY A 82 -4.78 -5.38 6.23
C GLY A 82 -4.50 -5.96 4.86
N THR A 83 -4.52 -5.12 3.81
CA THR A 83 -4.33 -5.55 2.41
C THR A 83 -3.23 -4.80 1.65
N HIS A 84 -2.89 -3.58 2.05
CA HIS A 84 -1.85 -2.74 1.44
C HIS A 84 -1.34 -1.66 2.42
N TRP A 85 -0.27 -0.97 2.06
CA TRP A 85 0.29 0.15 2.80
C TRP A 85 -0.42 1.46 2.45
N ARG A 86 -1.15 2.04 3.41
CA ARG A 86 -1.81 3.34 3.23
C ARG A 86 -0.99 4.46 3.83
N ARG A 87 -0.85 5.55 3.09
CA ARG A 87 -0.26 6.78 3.65
C ARG A 87 -1.12 7.28 4.81
N ASP A 88 -0.51 7.54 5.96
CA ASP A 88 -1.24 8.03 7.12
C ASP A 88 -1.57 9.51 6.94
N ARG A 89 -2.85 9.79 6.70
CA ARG A 89 -3.42 11.15 6.65
C ARG A 89 -4.35 11.45 7.83
N THR A 90 -4.54 10.49 8.72
CA THR A 90 -5.56 10.56 9.77
C THR A 90 -4.97 10.54 11.18
N GLY A 91 -3.66 10.38 11.32
CA GLY A 91 -2.97 10.27 12.61
C GLY A 91 -3.08 8.87 13.21
N GLU A 92 -3.11 7.83 12.38
CA GLU A 92 -3.10 6.44 12.81
C GLU A 92 -1.84 6.08 13.61
N VAL A 93 -0.68 6.59 13.20
CA VAL A 93 0.57 6.38 13.95
C VAL A 93 0.48 7.02 15.33
N GLU A 94 -0.12 8.21 15.45
CA GLU A 94 -0.35 8.85 16.75
C GLU A 94 -1.34 8.08 17.62
N ARG A 95 -2.39 7.48 17.03
CA ARG A 95 -3.32 6.61 17.77
C ARG A 95 -2.61 5.38 18.34
N ARG A 96 -1.76 4.74 17.55
CA ARG A 96 -0.94 3.59 18.00
C ARG A 96 0.08 3.98 19.07
N ALA A 97 0.64 5.18 18.98
CA ALA A 97 1.45 5.77 20.04
C ALA A 97 0.66 5.93 21.35
N LYS A 98 -0.57 6.47 21.29
CA LYS A 98 -1.45 6.59 22.47
C LYS A 98 -1.80 5.21 23.05
N GLU A 99 -2.08 4.23 22.20
CA GLU A 99 -2.31 2.83 22.63
C GLU A 99 -1.08 2.22 23.30
N THR A 100 0.11 2.53 22.78
CA THR A 100 1.40 2.13 23.37
C THR A 100 1.52 2.65 24.79
N VAL A 101 1.28 3.95 25.00
CA VAL A 101 1.31 4.57 26.33
C VAL A 101 0.27 3.95 27.27
N ARG A 102 -0.95 3.68 26.79
CA ARG A 102 -2.00 3.03 27.59
C ARG A 102 -1.58 1.65 28.11
N SER A 103 -0.80 0.87 27.36
CA SER A 103 -0.30 -0.41 27.88
C SER A 103 0.72 -0.27 29.01
N ILE A 104 1.39 0.87 29.15
CA ILE A 104 2.32 1.10 30.26
C ILE A 104 1.52 1.16 31.58
N HIS A 105 0.30 1.70 31.56
CA HIS A 105 -0.60 1.65 32.72
C HIS A 105 -1.01 0.21 33.07
N GLU A 106 -1.32 -0.61 32.06
CA GLU A 106 -1.63 -2.02 32.28
C GLU A 106 -0.43 -2.83 32.79
N GLU A 107 0.78 -2.49 32.34
CA GLU A 107 2.03 -3.06 32.84
C GLU A 107 2.21 -2.70 34.32
N ALA A 108 2.07 -1.41 34.67
CA ALA A 108 2.16 -0.93 36.05
C ALA A 108 1.17 -1.66 36.98
N ALA A 109 -0.08 -1.86 36.55
CA ALA A 109 -1.09 -2.56 37.35
C ALA A 109 -0.72 -4.03 37.67
N ARG A 110 0.16 -4.65 36.89
CA ARG A 110 0.62 -6.04 37.08
C ARG A 110 1.93 -6.15 37.87
N VAL A 111 2.61 -5.05 38.15
CA VAL A 111 3.86 -5.05 38.92
C VAL A 111 3.55 -5.36 40.39
N ALA A 112 4.26 -6.33 40.98
CA ALA A 112 4.08 -6.73 42.37
C ALA A 112 4.77 -5.78 43.36
N ASP A 113 5.95 -5.24 42.99
CA ASP A 113 6.67 -4.27 43.81
C ASP A 113 5.97 -2.89 43.81
N ASP A 114 5.72 -2.37 45.00
CA ASP A 114 4.95 -1.14 45.20
C ASP A 114 5.66 0.11 44.68
N GLU A 115 6.99 0.17 44.83
CA GLU A 115 7.78 1.32 44.40
C GLU A 115 7.90 1.33 42.88
N GLU A 116 8.23 0.19 42.28
CA GLU A 116 8.29 0.02 40.83
C GLU A 116 6.94 0.30 40.17
N ARG A 117 5.83 -0.16 40.76
CA ARG A 117 4.47 0.15 40.30
C ARG A 117 4.21 1.65 40.27
N ARG A 118 4.52 2.37 41.35
CA ARG A 118 4.33 3.83 41.44
C ARG A 118 5.17 4.56 40.41
N GLN A 119 6.43 4.18 40.24
CA GLN A 119 7.32 4.80 39.27
C GLN A 119 6.86 4.56 37.83
N LEU A 120 6.38 3.35 37.51
CA LEU A 120 5.90 3.03 36.18
C LEU A 120 4.57 3.72 35.86
N ALA A 121 3.64 3.81 36.83
CA ALA A 121 2.42 4.59 36.70
C ALA A 121 2.72 6.08 36.48
N LYS A 122 3.66 6.65 37.24
CA LYS A 122 4.13 8.03 37.04
C LYS A 122 4.71 8.24 35.64
N TRP A 123 5.48 7.28 35.13
CA TRP A 123 6.01 7.31 33.77
C TRP A 123 4.90 7.24 32.71
N ALA A 124 3.90 6.39 32.92
CA ALA A 124 2.76 6.28 32.02
C ALA A 124 2.00 7.60 31.90
N ILE A 125 1.67 8.24 33.03
CA ILE A 125 1.02 9.57 33.07
C ILE A 125 1.88 10.61 32.34
N ALA A 126 3.19 10.64 32.61
CA ALA A 126 4.08 11.59 31.94
C ALA A 126 4.10 11.38 30.42
N SER A 127 4.06 10.12 29.97
CA SER A 127 4.11 9.71 28.55
C SER A 127 2.85 10.07 27.76
N GLU A 128 1.74 10.42 28.42
CA GLU A 128 0.52 10.87 27.74
C GLU A 128 0.60 12.32 27.22
N SER A 129 1.63 13.08 27.60
CA SER A 129 1.78 14.44 27.13
C SER A 129 1.95 14.50 25.61
N VAL A 130 1.36 15.52 24.97
CA VAL A 130 1.51 15.75 23.53
C VAL A 130 2.97 15.83 23.10
N SER A 131 3.83 16.45 23.92
CA SER A 131 5.26 16.55 23.65
C SER A 131 5.94 15.18 23.59
N ARG A 132 5.63 14.27 24.52
CA ARG A 132 6.22 12.93 24.55
C ARG A 132 5.64 11.99 23.51
N ILE A 133 4.35 12.11 23.20
CA ILE A 133 3.74 11.37 22.08
C ILE A 133 4.45 11.75 20.78
N ARG A 134 4.65 13.05 20.52
CA ARG A 134 5.39 13.51 19.34
C ARG A 134 6.84 13.05 19.33
N ALA A 135 7.53 13.10 20.47
CA ALA A 135 8.90 12.62 20.58
C ALA A 135 9.01 11.12 20.27
N MET A 136 8.13 10.29 20.84
CA MET A 136 8.04 8.86 20.56
C MET A 136 7.82 8.57 19.07
N VAL A 137 6.85 9.24 18.43
CA VAL A 137 6.60 9.06 16.99
C VAL A 137 7.80 9.53 16.16
N SER A 138 8.41 10.66 16.52
CA SER A 138 9.60 11.18 15.85
C SER A 138 10.77 10.21 15.89
N LEU A 139 11.07 9.64 17.07
CA LEU A 139 12.17 8.69 17.24
C LEU A 139 11.89 7.35 16.55
N ALA A 140 10.62 6.93 16.50
CA ALA A 140 10.23 5.69 15.83
C ALA A 140 10.51 5.68 14.32
N MET A 141 10.64 6.85 13.66
CA MET A 141 10.94 6.95 12.22
C MET A 141 12.28 6.31 11.85
N SER A 142 13.26 6.34 12.77
CA SER A 142 14.61 5.81 12.56
C SER A 142 14.84 4.41 13.13
N GLU A 143 13.83 3.83 13.77
CA GLU A 143 13.96 2.52 14.40
C GLU A 143 14.10 1.39 13.36
N PRO A 144 14.94 0.37 13.59
CA PRO A 144 15.18 -0.68 12.62
C PRO A 144 13.92 -1.38 12.10
N GLY A 145 13.76 -1.39 10.78
CA GLY A 145 12.61 -2.01 10.11
C GLY A 145 11.41 -1.08 9.91
N VAL A 146 11.46 0.16 10.40
CA VAL A 146 10.48 1.21 10.09
C VAL A 146 10.84 2.01 8.84
N PRO A 147 12.04 2.59 8.69
CA PRO A 147 12.34 3.37 7.50
C PRO A 147 12.52 2.46 6.28
N LEU A 148 12.06 2.95 5.13
CA LEU A 148 12.48 2.46 3.81
C LEU A 148 13.69 3.29 3.35
N GLU A 149 14.64 2.66 2.68
CA GLU A 149 15.82 3.33 2.14
C GLU A 149 15.44 4.25 0.98
N LYS A 150 14.49 3.81 0.15
CA LYS A 150 14.05 4.55 -1.04
C LYS A 150 12.55 4.46 -1.24
N ALA A 151 11.98 5.52 -1.81
CA ALA A 151 10.55 5.56 -2.13
C ALA A 151 10.16 4.54 -3.23
N ASP A 152 11.09 4.15 -4.10
CA ASP A 152 10.87 3.18 -5.19
C ASP A 152 10.84 1.72 -4.71
N GLU A 153 11.00 1.48 -3.40
CA GLU A 153 10.68 0.20 -2.78
C GLU A 153 9.16 -0.03 -2.68
N LEU A 154 8.37 1.05 -2.64
CA LEU A 154 6.92 0.98 -2.70
C LEU A 154 6.47 0.67 -4.14
N ASP A 155 5.47 -0.20 -4.28
CA ASP A 155 4.90 -0.59 -5.58
C ASP A 155 5.95 -1.11 -6.59
N ARG A 156 7.03 -1.75 -6.09
CA ARG A 156 8.23 -2.08 -6.89
C ARG A 156 7.99 -3.10 -8.01
N ASP A 157 7.17 -4.12 -7.77
CA ASP A 157 6.92 -5.16 -8.78
C ASP A 157 5.76 -4.75 -9.69
N PRO A 158 6.02 -4.43 -10.97
CA PRO A 158 4.97 -3.98 -11.89
C PRO A 158 3.97 -5.09 -12.27
N TRP A 159 4.25 -6.35 -11.95
CA TRP A 159 3.38 -7.47 -12.30
C TRP A 159 2.44 -7.90 -11.18
N LEU A 160 2.62 -7.36 -9.98
CA LEU A 160 1.67 -7.61 -8.89
C LEU A 160 0.49 -6.65 -9.01
N LEU A 161 -0.72 -7.19 -9.09
CA LEU A 161 -1.96 -6.44 -9.01
C LEU A 161 -2.65 -6.80 -7.70
N ASN A 162 -2.84 -5.82 -6.84
CA ASN A 162 -3.51 -6.04 -5.56
C ASN A 162 -5.01 -5.78 -5.71
N VAL A 163 -5.82 -6.76 -5.34
CA VAL A 163 -7.29 -6.83 -5.45
C VAL A 163 -7.87 -7.10 -4.05
N GLU A 164 -9.18 -7.00 -3.84
CA GLU A 164 -9.78 -7.10 -2.49
C GLU A 164 -9.51 -8.42 -1.77
N ASN A 165 -9.43 -9.52 -2.53
CA ASN A 165 -9.23 -10.87 -2.01
C ASN A 165 -7.77 -11.37 -2.09
N GLY A 166 -6.81 -10.53 -2.47
CA GLY A 166 -5.39 -10.90 -2.48
C GLY A 166 -4.49 -10.09 -3.41
N THR A 167 -3.29 -10.61 -3.63
CA THR A 167 -2.34 -10.08 -4.60
C THR A 167 -2.22 -11.08 -5.75
N LEU A 168 -2.61 -10.67 -6.95
CA LEU A 168 -2.54 -11.44 -8.18
C LEU A 168 -1.17 -11.22 -8.85
N ASP A 169 -0.44 -12.30 -9.13
CA ASP A 169 0.74 -12.24 -10.00
C ASP A 169 0.29 -12.37 -11.47
N LEU A 170 0.35 -11.26 -12.21
CA LEU A 170 -0.10 -11.20 -13.60
C LEU A 170 0.75 -12.03 -14.57
N ARG A 171 1.93 -12.54 -14.14
CA ARG A 171 2.75 -13.44 -14.96
C ARG A 171 2.19 -14.86 -14.96
N THR A 172 1.65 -15.29 -13.82
CA THR A 172 1.22 -16.68 -13.60
C THR A 172 -0.29 -16.82 -13.51
N GLY A 173 -1.01 -15.74 -13.19
CA GLY A 173 -2.43 -15.77 -12.84
C GLY A 173 -2.70 -16.27 -11.42
N GLU A 174 -1.67 -16.47 -10.60
CA GLU A 174 -1.83 -16.99 -9.24
C GLU A 174 -2.26 -15.87 -8.26
N LEU A 175 -3.39 -16.09 -7.60
CA LEU A 175 -3.84 -15.26 -6.49
C LEU A 175 -3.27 -15.79 -5.18
N ARG A 176 -2.67 -14.89 -4.38
CA ARG A 176 -2.15 -15.20 -3.05
C ARG A 176 -2.60 -14.18 -2.02
N GLU A 177 -2.49 -14.55 -0.74
CA GLU A 177 -2.74 -13.63 0.36
C GLU A 177 -1.87 -12.36 0.28
N HIS A 178 -2.42 -11.27 0.80
CA HIS A 178 -1.71 -10.00 0.94
C HIS A 178 -0.47 -10.13 1.81
N ARG A 179 0.64 -9.53 1.37
CA ARG A 179 1.90 -9.54 2.10
C ARG A 179 2.42 -8.14 2.30
N ARG A 180 2.85 -7.86 3.54
CA ARG A 180 3.50 -6.59 3.91
C ARG A 180 4.80 -6.40 3.14
N GLU A 181 5.47 -7.51 2.86
CA GLU A 181 6.74 -7.59 2.16
C GLU A 181 6.65 -7.12 0.70
N ASP A 182 5.46 -7.10 0.11
CA ASP A 182 5.27 -6.63 -1.27
C ASP A 182 5.34 -5.10 -1.37
N LEU A 183 5.21 -4.39 -0.25
CA LEU A 183 5.24 -2.93 -0.17
C LEU A 183 4.26 -2.24 -1.15
N ILE A 184 3.16 -2.90 -1.48
CA ILE A 184 2.11 -2.37 -2.36
C ILE A 184 1.30 -1.32 -1.59
N THR A 185 1.06 -0.18 -2.24
CA THR A 185 0.27 0.94 -1.70
C THR A 185 -1.10 1.09 -2.36
N LYS A 186 -1.39 0.27 -3.35
CA LYS A 186 -2.56 0.39 -4.24
C LYS A 186 -3.49 -0.81 -4.09
N LEU A 187 -4.79 -0.59 -4.29
CA LEU A 187 -5.80 -1.65 -4.28
C LEU A 187 -6.84 -1.40 -5.38
N ALA A 188 -7.08 -2.41 -6.21
CA ALA A 188 -8.23 -2.45 -7.10
C ALA A 188 -9.46 -2.93 -6.30
N PRO A 189 -10.62 -2.24 -6.38
CA PRO A 189 -11.80 -2.49 -5.55
C PRO A 189 -12.67 -3.62 -6.11
N VAL A 190 -12.04 -4.74 -6.45
CA VAL A 190 -12.69 -5.93 -7.01
C VAL A 190 -12.08 -7.19 -6.41
N GLU A 191 -12.84 -8.28 -6.37
CA GLU A 191 -12.32 -9.61 -6.08
C GLU A 191 -11.93 -10.31 -7.39
N TYR A 192 -10.81 -11.01 -7.38
CA TYR A 192 -10.40 -11.84 -8.51
C TYR A 192 -11.03 -13.24 -8.41
N ASP A 193 -11.75 -13.63 -9.46
CA ASP A 193 -12.29 -14.97 -9.67
C ASP A 193 -11.89 -15.45 -11.08
N PRO A 194 -11.07 -16.52 -11.20
CA PRO A 194 -10.61 -17.02 -12.50
C PRO A 194 -11.74 -17.63 -13.35
N ASP A 195 -12.86 -18.01 -12.74
CA ASP A 195 -14.00 -18.65 -13.39
C ASP A 195 -15.18 -17.68 -13.60
N ALA A 196 -14.96 -16.37 -13.36
CA ALA A 196 -16.00 -15.36 -13.50
C ALA A 196 -16.46 -15.17 -14.96
N ASP A 197 -17.78 -15.25 -15.15
CA ASP A 197 -18.44 -14.88 -16.41
C ASP A 197 -18.81 -13.38 -16.44
N ALA A 198 -18.74 -12.76 -17.62
CA ALA A 198 -19.08 -11.35 -17.80
C ALA A 198 -20.06 -11.09 -18.97
N PRO A 199 -21.25 -11.72 -18.99
CA PRO A 199 -22.15 -11.71 -20.16
C PRO A 199 -22.59 -10.30 -20.58
N THR A 200 -22.87 -9.42 -19.60
CA THR A 200 -23.24 -8.02 -19.86
C THR A 200 -22.09 -7.25 -20.52
N TRP A 201 -20.87 -7.42 -20.02
CA TRP A 201 -19.67 -6.79 -20.56
C TRP A 201 -19.35 -7.28 -21.96
N GLU A 202 -19.45 -8.59 -22.19
CA GLU A 202 -19.23 -9.17 -23.52
C GLU A 202 -20.26 -8.69 -24.54
N ALA A 203 -21.54 -8.63 -24.16
CA ALA A 203 -22.60 -8.13 -25.02
C ALA A 203 -22.40 -6.64 -25.35
N PHE A 204 -22.01 -5.85 -24.35
CA PHE A 204 -21.61 -4.46 -24.54
C PHE A 204 -20.47 -4.33 -25.54
N LEU A 205 -19.35 -5.05 -25.36
CA LEU A 205 -18.20 -5.00 -26.26
C LEU A 205 -18.55 -5.43 -27.69
N LYS A 206 -19.37 -6.48 -27.85
CA LYS A 206 -19.87 -6.93 -29.17
C LYS A 206 -20.68 -5.84 -29.88
N THR A 207 -21.41 -5.01 -29.11
CA THR A 207 -22.23 -3.92 -29.62
C THR A 207 -21.39 -2.69 -29.98
N VAL A 208 -20.51 -2.24 -29.07
CA VAL A 208 -19.74 -1.00 -29.25
C VAL A 208 -18.53 -1.17 -30.16
N VAL A 209 -17.98 -2.37 -30.24
CA VAL A 209 -16.84 -2.72 -31.10
C VAL A 209 -17.19 -4.01 -31.87
N PRO A 210 -17.94 -3.92 -32.99
CA PRO A 210 -18.39 -5.11 -33.73
C PRO A 210 -17.26 -5.93 -34.36
N ASP A 211 -16.15 -5.28 -34.69
CA ASP A 211 -14.97 -5.92 -35.25
C ASP A 211 -14.23 -6.78 -34.21
N GLY A 212 -14.04 -8.07 -34.52
CA GLY A 212 -13.45 -9.04 -33.60
C GLY A 212 -11.96 -8.81 -33.33
N ASP A 213 -11.21 -8.32 -34.32
CA ASP A 213 -9.78 -8.03 -34.18
C ASP A 213 -9.56 -6.81 -33.27
N THR A 214 -10.35 -5.75 -33.47
CA THR A 214 -10.32 -4.56 -32.62
C THR A 214 -10.70 -4.90 -31.17
N ARG A 215 -11.71 -5.76 -30.95
CA ARG A 215 -12.03 -6.25 -29.58
C ARG A 215 -10.86 -6.98 -28.93
N ARG A 216 -10.21 -7.89 -29.64
CA ARG A 216 -9.03 -8.61 -29.13
C ARG A 216 -7.88 -7.65 -28.81
N PHE A 217 -7.67 -6.64 -29.66
CA PHE A 217 -6.68 -5.60 -29.40
C PHE A 217 -7.00 -4.81 -28.12
N LEU A 218 -8.24 -4.36 -27.96
CA LEU A 218 -8.67 -3.65 -26.74
C LEU A 218 -8.49 -4.49 -25.48
N GLN A 219 -8.85 -5.77 -25.53
CA GLN A 219 -8.65 -6.69 -24.42
C GLN A 219 -7.16 -6.79 -24.04
N ARG A 220 -6.27 -6.90 -25.03
CA ARG A 220 -4.81 -6.90 -24.80
C ARG A 220 -4.29 -5.57 -24.27
N ALA A 221 -4.81 -4.45 -24.77
CA ALA A 221 -4.43 -3.11 -24.31
C ALA A 221 -4.83 -2.89 -22.84
N VAL A 222 -6.06 -3.27 -22.46
CA VAL A 222 -6.51 -3.25 -21.07
C VAL A 222 -5.69 -4.20 -20.21
N GLY A 223 -5.47 -5.44 -20.66
CA GLY A 223 -4.62 -6.41 -19.95
C GLY A 223 -3.19 -5.90 -19.70
N TYR A 224 -2.60 -5.22 -20.69
CA TYR A 224 -1.31 -4.57 -20.53
C TYR A 224 -1.34 -3.44 -19.49
N SER A 225 -2.41 -2.64 -19.48
CA SER A 225 -2.64 -1.58 -18.46
C SER A 225 -2.95 -2.10 -17.06
N LEU A 226 -3.19 -3.41 -16.88
CA LEU A 226 -3.23 -3.99 -15.53
C LEU A 226 -1.83 -4.11 -14.92
N THR A 227 -0.79 -4.15 -15.75
CA THR A 227 0.61 -4.15 -15.30
C THR A 227 1.11 -2.72 -15.07
N GLY A 228 2.21 -2.57 -14.34
CA GLY A 228 3.00 -1.35 -14.27
C GLY A 228 4.11 -1.27 -15.33
N VAL A 229 4.09 -2.14 -16.34
CA VAL A 229 5.11 -2.19 -17.39
C VAL A 229 4.79 -1.15 -18.47
N VAL A 230 5.83 -0.42 -18.90
CA VAL A 230 5.74 0.63 -19.94
C VAL A 230 6.65 0.35 -21.15
N GLY A 231 7.08 -0.91 -21.32
CA GLY A 231 8.03 -1.33 -22.36
C GLY A 231 7.54 -1.15 -23.80
N GLU A 232 6.22 -1.27 -24.05
CA GLU A 232 5.64 -1.14 -25.39
C GLU A 232 5.60 0.31 -25.90
N LYS A 233 5.70 1.30 -25.01
CA LYS A 233 5.67 2.73 -25.34
C LYS A 233 4.50 3.15 -26.24
N VAL A 234 3.32 2.57 -26.02
CA VAL A 234 2.11 2.81 -26.83
C VAL A 234 1.15 3.81 -26.17
N LEU A 235 0.41 4.55 -26.99
CA LEU A 235 -0.74 5.38 -26.59
C LEU A 235 -1.96 4.96 -27.41
N PRO A 236 -2.85 4.11 -26.89
CA PRO A 236 -4.07 3.70 -27.60
C PRO A 236 -5.05 4.87 -27.75
N CYS A 237 -5.49 5.14 -28.98
CA CYS A 237 -6.50 6.16 -29.27
C CYS A 237 -7.85 5.51 -29.58
N LEU A 238 -8.86 5.75 -28.74
CA LEU A 238 -10.23 5.28 -28.94
C LEU A 238 -10.97 6.18 -29.94
N LEU A 239 -10.84 5.88 -31.24
CA LEU A 239 -11.50 6.62 -32.31
C LEU A 239 -12.90 6.06 -32.62
N GLY A 240 -13.82 6.94 -33.01
CA GLY A 240 -15.23 6.60 -33.23
C GLY A 240 -16.12 7.83 -33.09
N ARG A 241 -17.34 7.77 -33.63
CA ARG A 241 -18.31 8.86 -33.48
C ARG A 241 -18.69 9.07 -32.00
N GLY A 242 -19.15 10.27 -31.67
CA GLY A 242 -19.72 10.55 -30.35
C GLY A 242 -20.87 9.59 -30.01
N ASP A 243 -21.06 9.35 -28.72
CA ASP A 243 -22.17 8.53 -28.18
C ASP A 243 -22.17 7.04 -28.63
N THR A 244 -20.96 6.46 -28.75
CA THR A 244 -20.76 5.05 -29.17
C THR A 244 -20.39 4.12 -28.00
N GLY A 245 -20.49 4.57 -26.76
CA GLY A 245 -20.15 3.79 -25.56
C GLY A 245 -18.68 3.80 -25.16
N LYS A 246 -17.82 4.61 -25.80
CA LYS A 246 -16.40 4.76 -25.40
C LYS A 246 -16.23 5.21 -23.96
N THR A 247 -17.02 6.18 -23.53
CA THR A 247 -16.97 6.71 -22.16
C THR A 247 -17.31 5.61 -21.17
N THR A 248 -18.38 4.85 -21.42
CA THR A 248 -18.78 3.69 -20.61
C THR A 248 -17.69 2.61 -20.55
N PHE A 249 -16.99 2.35 -21.67
CA PHE A 249 -15.84 1.45 -21.66
C PHE A 249 -14.71 1.95 -20.75
N VAL A 250 -14.36 3.23 -20.86
CA VAL A 250 -13.30 3.86 -20.06
C VAL A 250 -13.67 3.86 -18.58
N GLU A 251 -14.90 4.25 -18.25
CA GLU A 251 -15.44 4.26 -16.88
C GLU A 251 -15.43 2.86 -16.27
N ALA A 252 -15.86 1.83 -17.01
CA ALA A 252 -15.83 0.45 -16.51
C ALA A 252 -14.40 -0.03 -16.18
N VAL A 253 -13.39 0.36 -16.97
CA VAL A 253 -11.99 0.03 -16.70
C VAL A 253 -11.44 0.84 -15.52
N MET A 254 -11.85 2.12 -15.39
CA MET A 254 -11.50 2.93 -14.23
C MET A 254 -12.09 2.36 -12.94
N ASP A 255 -13.36 1.94 -12.95
CA ASP A 255 -14.03 1.33 -11.80
C ASP A 255 -13.37 0.00 -11.40
N LEU A 256 -12.98 -0.82 -12.38
CA LEU A 256 -12.22 -2.06 -12.16
C LEU A 256 -10.90 -1.81 -11.42
N LEU A 257 -10.15 -0.79 -11.85
CA LEU A 257 -8.83 -0.47 -11.30
C LEU A 257 -8.89 0.39 -10.03
N GLY A 258 -10.00 1.11 -9.85
CA GLY A 258 -10.24 2.07 -8.77
C GLY A 258 -9.28 3.26 -8.77
N ASP A 259 -9.54 4.17 -7.82
CA ASP A 259 -8.81 5.42 -7.67
C ASP A 259 -7.32 5.24 -7.38
N ASP A 260 -6.86 4.07 -6.94
CA ASP A 260 -5.45 3.81 -6.66
C ASP A 260 -4.66 3.55 -7.94
N TYR A 261 -5.18 2.75 -8.87
CA TYR A 261 -4.52 2.38 -10.12
C TYR A 261 -4.97 3.21 -11.33
N ALA A 262 -6.14 3.83 -11.31
CA ALA A 262 -6.63 4.66 -12.40
C ALA A 262 -6.87 6.11 -11.96
N ALA A 263 -6.68 7.05 -12.88
CA ALA A 263 -7.04 8.45 -12.70
C ALA A 263 -7.13 9.15 -14.06
N PRO A 264 -8.10 10.05 -14.28
CA PRO A 264 -8.17 10.81 -15.52
C PRO A 264 -7.00 11.81 -15.59
N ALA A 265 -6.42 11.97 -16.77
CA ALA A 265 -5.47 13.06 -17.02
C ALA A 265 -6.17 14.42 -16.97
N ALA A 266 -5.44 15.45 -16.56
CA ALA A 266 -5.90 16.82 -16.74
C ALA A 266 -6.14 17.09 -18.25
N PRO A 267 -7.24 17.80 -18.63
CA PRO A 267 -7.61 17.98 -20.04
C PRO A 267 -6.51 18.57 -20.93
N ASP A 268 -5.66 19.40 -20.34
CA ASP A 268 -4.58 20.08 -21.05
C ASP A 268 -3.21 19.38 -20.92
N LEU A 269 -3.13 18.25 -20.22
CA LEU A 269 -1.86 17.59 -19.92
C LEU A 269 -1.07 17.30 -21.21
N LEU A 270 -1.73 16.73 -22.21
CA LEU A 270 -1.10 16.33 -23.47
C LEU A 270 -1.03 17.44 -24.53
N LEU A 271 -1.48 18.66 -24.22
CA LEU A 271 -1.53 19.76 -25.19
C LEU A 271 -0.27 20.63 -25.12
N ALA A 272 0.29 20.96 -26.29
CA ALA A 272 1.44 21.86 -26.36
C ALA A 272 1.06 23.29 -25.91
N LYS A 273 1.61 23.76 -24.79
CA LYS A 273 1.47 25.14 -24.30
C LYS A 273 2.82 25.87 -24.33
N ARG A 274 2.79 27.19 -24.59
CA ARG A 274 3.97 28.06 -24.40
C ARG A 274 4.14 28.32 -22.90
N GLY A 275 5.04 27.57 -22.25
CA GLY A 275 5.52 27.84 -20.89
C GLY A 275 4.82 27.11 -19.74
N SER A 276 4.14 25.98 -19.96
CA SER A 276 3.50 25.23 -18.86
C SER A 276 4.49 24.31 -18.13
N ASN A 277 4.51 24.46 -16.81
CA ASN A 277 5.06 23.50 -15.87
C ASN A 277 3.91 22.55 -15.45
N HIS A 278 3.98 21.28 -15.84
CA HIS A 278 3.08 20.20 -15.38
C HIS A 278 3.54 19.37 -14.14
N PRO A 279 4.47 19.80 -13.25
CA PRO A 279 4.97 18.93 -12.17
C PRO A 279 3.87 18.32 -11.27
N THR A 280 2.87 19.11 -10.89
CA THR A 280 1.80 18.65 -9.99
C THR A 280 0.89 17.64 -10.68
N GLU A 281 0.49 17.92 -11.93
CA GLU A 281 -0.35 17.01 -12.71
C GLU A 281 0.36 15.67 -12.95
N LEU A 282 1.67 15.69 -13.21
CA LEU A 282 2.47 14.47 -13.37
C LEU A 282 2.65 13.71 -12.04
N ALA A 283 2.68 14.42 -10.91
CA ALA A 283 2.78 13.78 -9.60
C ALA A 283 1.50 12.98 -9.25
N ASP A 284 0.33 13.45 -9.68
CA ASP A 284 -0.95 12.77 -9.46
C ASP A 284 -1.07 11.46 -10.27
N LEU A 285 -0.33 11.38 -11.38
CA LEU A 285 -0.26 10.18 -12.22
C LEU A 285 0.77 9.15 -11.74
N LEU A 286 1.52 9.45 -10.68
CA LEU A 286 2.58 8.57 -10.20
C LEU A 286 2.03 7.21 -9.74
N GLY A 287 2.40 6.16 -10.49
CA GLY A 287 2.00 4.78 -10.18
C GLY A 287 0.60 4.40 -10.68
N LYS A 288 -0.08 5.29 -11.40
CA LYS A 288 -1.30 4.94 -12.15
C LYS A 288 -0.93 4.02 -13.30
N ARG A 289 -1.77 3.02 -13.56
CA ARG A 289 -1.61 2.05 -14.65
C ARG A 289 -2.60 2.29 -15.79
N PHE A 290 -3.69 3.01 -15.54
CA PHE A 290 -4.64 3.44 -16.55
C PHE A 290 -4.97 4.93 -16.41
N VAL A 291 -4.65 5.72 -17.44
CA VAL A 291 -4.82 7.17 -17.44
C VAL A 291 -5.54 7.60 -18.71
N PRO A 292 -6.88 7.69 -18.69
CA PRO A 292 -7.62 8.19 -19.83
C PRO A 292 -7.47 9.71 -19.95
N THR A 293 -7.47 10.19 -21.19
CA THR A 293 -7.45 11.62 -21.54
C THR A 293 -8.56 11.89 -22.53
N VAL A 294 -9.26 13.01 -22.37
CA VAL A 294 -10.33 13.45 -23.28
C VAL A 294 -9.74 14.08 -24.54
N GLU A 295 -10.54 14.10 -25.61
CA GLU A 295 -10.14 14.48 -26.97
C GLU A 295 -9.43 15.85 -27.04
N VAL A 296 -8.40 15.88 -27.89
CA VAL A 296 -7.71 17.10 -28.30
C VAL A 296 -8.60 17.84 -29.29
N GLU A 297 -8.97 19.09 -28.99
CA GLU A 297 -9.73 19.93 -29.94
C GLU A 297 -9.03 19.99 -31.30
N GLU A 298 -9.82 19.97 -32.37
CA GLU A 298 -9.34 20.03 -33.74
C GLU A 298 -8.44 21.27 -33.94
N GLY A 299 -7.20 21.05 -34.38
CA GLY A 299 -6.19 22.10 -34.56
C GLY A 299 -5.18 22.26 -33.42
N ARG A 300 -5.34 21.57 -32.29
CA ARG A 300 -4.32 21.54 -31.23
C ARG A 300 -3.32 20.40 -31.44
N ARG A 301 -2.05 20.67 -31.15
CA ARG A 301 -0.96 19.69 -31.28
C ARG A 301 -0.66 19.03 -29.93
N LEU A 302 -0.41 17.72 -29.99
CA LEU A 302 0.11 16.97 -28.86
C LEU A 302 1.51 17.46 -28.48
N ALA A 303 1.79 17.50 -27.19
CA ALA A 303 3.14 17.72 -26.67
C ALA A 303 3.97 16.44 -26.87
N GLU A 304 4.55 16.25 -28.06
CA GLU A 304 5.28 15.03 -28.43
C GLU A 304 6.38 14.64 -27.41
N SER A 305 7.07 15.63 -26.83
CA SER A 305 8.07 15.39 -25.77
C SER A 305 7.47 14.80 -24.51
N LEU A 306 6.31 15.31 -24.09
CA LEU A 306 5.61 14.81 -22.90
C LEU A 306 4.96 13.45 -23.16
N VAL A 307 4.38 13.24 -24.34
CA VAL A 307 3.87 11.92 -24.73
C VAL A 307 4.99 10.89 -24.67
N LYS A 308 6.16 11.19 -25.24
CA LYS A 308 7.34 10.31 -25.17
C LYS A 308 7.83 10.08 -23.74
N GLN A 309 7.74 11.08 -22.87
CA GLN A 309 8.10 10.94 -21.45
C GLN A 309 7.09 10.08 -20.67
N LEU A 310 5.80 10.17 -21.00
CA LEU A 310 4.74 9.41 -20.34
C LEU A 310 4.68 7.96 -20.82
N THR A 311 4.96 7.73 -22.11
CA THR A 311 4.96 6.37 -22.69
C THR A 311 6.34 5.72 -22.63
N GLY A 312 7.42 6.50 -22.61
CA GLY A 312 8.78 6.02 -22.45
C GLY A 312 9.11 5.83 -20.99
N GLY A 313 9.36 4.58 -20.57
CA GLY A 313 9.82 4.25 -19.22
C GLY A 313 11.20 4.77 -18.81
N ASP A 314 11.64 5.90 -19.37
CA ASP A 314 12.87 6.56 -18.98
C ASP A 314 12.61 7.30 -17.65
N ARG A 315 12.89 6.61 -16.54
CA ARG A 315 13.14 7.19 -15.22
C ARG A 315 14.59 7.04 -14.84
#